data_AF-A0A7Y5QKP0-F1
#
_entry.id   AF-A0A7Y5QKP0-F1
#
_cell.length_a   1.000
_cell.length_b   1.000
_cell.length_c   1.000
_cell.angle_alpha   90.00
_cell.angle_beta   90.00
_cell.angle_gamma   90.00
#
_symmetry.space_group_name_H-M   'P 1'
#
loop_
_entity.id
_entity.type
_entity.pdbx_description
1 polymer ?
#
loop_
_entity_poly.entity_id
_entity_poly.type
_entity_poly.pdbx_seq_one_letter_code
_entity_poly.pdbx_strand_id
1 'polypeptide(L)'
;MRSVVLTTVAALAALSAIATAQAGRGSGNPEVTIPAGAQCPPGMTEIRPRRCQAPQAPAPSILDYRPRSTLVTKVTPVPRAKYPVIDFHGHPGGLLQSAEGLATLKAAMDSLNLQLMVAAESMTGERITRTLDLVRNSPLKDRVAVFAGIDLNNVGPGWAERAVGRLEADVKAGAIGIGEVGKNFGLSTRKADGTRLRLDDPELDPIWQAAARLGLPVFIHTADPAEFFKPIDYSNERWLELALFPGRRFPEDRFPAFDSLMAERDNLFRRHPRTTFVTAHLGWQANDLGRLSKILDLPNVYTEVGAVLYDIGRQPRAAHDFFVRYQDKILFGKDSFQPEEYPYYWRVFETRDDYFDYYRDYHAFWKLYGIDLPDPVLKKIYYQNALKITKGLPQAGWPR
;
A
#
# COMPACT_ATOMS: atom_id res chain seq x y z
N MET A 1 81.85 1.72 12.89
CA MET A 1 80.72 1.30 13.76
C MET A 1 79.47 1.97 13.22
N ARG A 2 78.67 1.28 12.39
CA ARG A 2 77.29 0.78 12.69
C ARG A 2 76.49 1.78 13.54
N SER A 3 75.35 2.32 13.11
CA SER A 3 74.13 1.55 12.82
C SER A 3 73.14 2.25 11.87
N VAL A 4 72.41 1.40 11.15
CA VAL A 4 71.28 1.68 10.25
C VAL A 4 69.98 1.71 11.05
N VAL A 5 69.08 2.64 10.75
CA VAL A 5 67.72 2.72 11.28
C VAL A 5 66.80 1.86 10.41
N LEU A 6 66.13 0.88 11.03
CA LEU A 6 65.13 0.01 10.38
C LEU A 6 63.71 0.55 10.67
N THR A 7 62.98 0.85 9.60
CA THR A 7 61.54 1.10 9.57
C THR A 7 60.77 -0.22 9.69
N THR A 8 59.83 -0.31 10.64
CA THR A 8 58.92 -1.45 10.80
C THR A 8 57.57 -1.17 10.17
N VAL A 9 57.17 -2.01 9.21
CA VAL A 9 55.83 -2.04 8.59
C VAL A 9 54.97 -3.02 9.40
N ALA A 10 53.83 -2.56 9.91
CA ALA A 10 52.84 -3.41 10.58
C ALA A 10 51.91 -4.07 9.55
N ALA A 11 51.95 -5.40 9.48
CA ALA A 11 51.00 -6.19 8.70
C ALA A 11 49.80 -6.58 9.58
N LEU A 12 48.58 -6.14 9.20
CA LEU A 12 47.34 -6.68 9.75
C LEU A 12 47.07 -8.07 9.16
N ALA A 13 47.11 -9.11 9.99
CA ALA A 13 46.69 -10.45 9.62
C ALA A 13 45.16 -10.57 9.74
N ALA A 14 44.47 -10.78 8.61
CA ALA A 14 43.08 -11.20 8.60
C ALA A 14 42.99 -12.70 8.95
N LEU A 15 42.37 -13.01 10.09
CA LEU A 15 42.06 -14.38 10.49
C LEU A 15 40.86 -14.89 9.68
N SER A 16 41.14 -15.60 8.59
CA SER A 16 40.16 -16.43 7.89
C SER A 16 39.87 -17.67 8.76
N ALA A 17 38.66 -17.76 9.31
CA ALA A 17 38.19 -18.96 10.00
C ALA A 17 38.01 -20.09 8.97
N ILE A 18 38.92 -21.06 8.99
CA ILE A 18 38.85 -22.25 8.13
C ILE A 18 37.76 -23.17 8.70
N ALA A 19 36.66 -23.35 7.97
CA ALA A 19 35.68 -24.38 8.25
C ALA A 19 36.33 -25.76 8.09
N THR A 20 36.35 -26.56 9.15
CA THR A 20 36.87 -27.92 9.12
C THR A 20 35.78 -28.87 8.62
N ALA A 21 35.95 -29.40 7.41
CA ALA A 21 35.12 -30.48 6.89
C ALA A 21 35.59 -31.82 7.51
N GLN A 22 34.85 -32.36 8.47
CA GLN A 22 35.03 -33.75 8.90
C GLN A 22 34.34 -34.67 7.89
N ALA A 23 35.13 -35.29 7.01
CA ALA A 23 34.65 -36.33 6.10
C ALA A 23 34.48 -37.67 6.85
N GLY A 24 33.34 -37.85 7.50
CA GLY A 24 32.89 -39.17 7.95
C GLY A 24 32.38 -39.98 6.76
N ARG A 25 32.86 -41.21 6.59
CA ARG A 25 32.35 -42.20 5.63
C ARG A 25 30.90 -42.56 5.98
N GLY A 26 29.96 -41.84 5.41
CA GLY A 26 28.53 -42.16 5.39
C GLY A 26 27.97 -41.64 4.07
N SER A 27 27.01 -42.34 3.48
CA SER A 27 26.35 -42.03 2.20
C SER A 27 25.48 -40.75 2.24
N GLY A 28 25.81 -39.78 3.08
CA GLY A 28 25.11 -38.50 3.21
C GLY A 28 25.81 -37.41 2.40
N ASN A 29 25.05 -36.38 2.02
CA ASN A 29 25.65 -35.19 1.39
C ASN A 29 26.67 -34.54 2.33
N PRO A 30 27.69 -33.88 1.80
CA PRO A 30 28.61 -33.09 2.62
C PRO A 30 27.85 -32.03 3.43
N GLU A 31 28.11 -32.03 4.73
CA GLU A 31 27.54 -31.10 5.69
C GLU A 31 28.60 -30.10 6.16
N VAL A 32 28.18 -28.87 6.45
CA VAL A 32 29.05 -27.80 6.96
C VAL A 32 28.54 -27.34 8.32
N THR A 33 29.44 -27.24 9.31
CA THR A 33 29.12 -26.66 10.62
C THR A 33 29.39 -25.15 10.60
N ILE A 34 28.47 -24.36 11.13
CA ILE A 34 28.56 -22.88 11.19
C ILE A 34 28.50 -22.35 12.64
N PRO A 35 29.04 -21.16 12.93
CA PRO A 35 28.85 -20.50 14.23
C PRO A 35 27.38 -20.19 14.54
N ALA A 36 27.06 -19.96 15.81
CA ALA A 36 25.73 -19.50 16.21
C ALA A 36 25.41 -18.14 15.57
N GLY A 37 24.25 -18.02 14.94
CA GLY A 37 23.81 -16.79 14.26
C GLY A 37 24.43 -16.54 12.89
N ALA A 38 25.35 -17.40 12.42
CA ALA A 38 25.86 -17.33 11.05
C ALA A 38 24.82 -17.86 10.05
N GLN A 39 24.89 -17.42 8.79
CA GLN A 39 24.10 -17.97 7.70
C GLN A 39 24.84 -19.16 7.05
N CYS A 40 24.10 -20.09 6.46
CA CYS A 40 24.69 -21.13 5.64
C CYS A 40 25.41 -20.55 4.41
N PRO A 41 26.47 -21.21 3.93
CA PRO A 41 27.10 -20.85 2.66
C PRO A 41 26.09 -20.84 1.49
N PRO A 42 26.33 -20.04 0.43
CA PRO A 42 25.46 -20.02 -0.75
C PRO A 42 25.21 -21.42 -1.31
N GLY A 43 23.96 -21.71 -1.65
CA GLY A 43 23.53 -23.03 -2.16
C GLY A 43 23.28 -24.08 -1.09
N MET A 44 23.44 -23.75 0.20
CA MET A 44 23.11 -24.63 1.33
C MET A 44 21.98 -24.05 2.19
N THR A 45 21.30 -24.91 2.93
CA THR A 45 20.32 -24.51 3.95
C THR A 45 20.57 -25.24 5.26
N GLU A 46 20.10 -24.67 6.36
CA GLU A 46 20.26 -25.22 7.70
C GLU A 46 19.29 -26.39 7.89
N ILE A 47 19.82 -27.60 8.08
CA ILE A 47 19.02 -28.82 8.29
C ILE A 47 18.85 -29.16 9.78
N ARG A 48 19.76 -28.65 10.62
CA ARG A 48 19.71 -28.68 12.09
C ARG A 48 20.49 -27.47 12.60
N PRO A 49 20.27 -27.01 13.84
CA PRO A 49 21.00 -25.88 14.39
C PRO A 49 22.51 -26.01 14.15
N ARG A 50 23.07 -25.01 13.48
CA ARG A 50 24.47 -24.87 13.07
C ARG A 50 24.98 -25.88 12.05
N ARG A 51 24.11 -26.62 11.36
CA ARG A 51 24.49 -27.61 10.33
C ARG A 51 23.79 -27.35 9.01
N CYS A 52 24.58 -27.07 7.99
CA CYS A 52 24.14 -26.77 6.64
C CYS A 52 24.36 -27.94 5.69
N GLN A 53 23.46 -28.12 4.72
CA GLN A 53 23.57 -29.13 3.68
C GLN A 53 23.07 -28.57 2.34
N ALA A 54 23.71 -28.96 1.24
CA ALA A 54 23.24 -28.68 -0.11
C ALA A 54 22.20 -29.72 -0.58
N PRO A 55 21.22 -29.35 -1.43
CA PRO A 55 20.29 -30.32 -2.02
C PRO A 55 21.01 -31.30 -2.96
N GLN A 56 20.47 -32.52 -3.12
CA GLN A 56 21.00 -33.52 -4.08
C GLN A 56 20.54 -33.28 -5.52
N ALA A 57 19.35 -32.69 -5.66
CA ALA A 57 18.78 -32.31 -6.95
C ALA A 57 19.03 -30.82 -7.22
N PRO A 58 19.05 -30.38 -8.49
CA PRO A 58 19.11 -28.97 -8.84
C PRO A 58 17.98 -28.19 -8.15
N ALA A 59 18.34 -27.10 -7.47
CA ALA A 59 17.36 -26.22 -6.87
C ALA A 59 16.53 -25.54 -7.98
N PRO A 60 15.19 -25.52 -7.90
CA PRO A 60 14.37 -24.77 -8.83
C PRO A 60 14.65 -23.27 -8.69
N SER A 61 14.37 -22.50 -9.74
CA SER A 61 14.41 -21.05 -9.64
C SER A 61 13.30 -20.55 -8.71
N ILE A 62 13.48 -19.34 -8.18
CA ILE A 62 12.44 -18.65 -7.40
C ILE A 62 11.14 -18.43 -8.19
N LEU A 63 11.19 -18.44 -9.52
CA LEU A 63 10.03 -18.27 -10.40
C LEU A 63 9.28 -19.60 -10.65
N ASP A 64 10.01 -20.71 -10.59
CA ASP A 64 9.51 -22.06 -10.88
C ASP A 64 9.10 -22.82 -9.60
N TYR A 65 9.62 -22.42 -8.43
CA TYR A 65 9.31 -23.07 -7.17
C TYR A 65 7.91 -22.68 -6.64
N ARG A 66 6.90 -23.44 -7.06
CA ARG A 66 5.48 -23.25 -6.69
C ARG A 66 4.93 -24.47 -5.95
N PRO A 67 5.34 -24.69 -4.68
CA PRO A 67 4.90 -25.86 -3.94
C PRO A 67 3.39 -25.83 -3.73
N ARG A 68 2.74 -26.99 -3.93
CA ARG A 68 1.34 -27.18 -3.57
C ARG A 68 1.26 -27.58 -2.10
N SER A 69 0.48 -26.83 -1.33
CA SER A 69 0.23 -27.20 0.07
C SER A 69 -0.51 -28.53 0.13
N THR A 70 -0.08 -29.42 1.03
CA THR A 70 -0.81 -30.65 1.38
C THR A 70 -1.71 -30.46 2.61
N LEU A 71 -1.74 -29.25 3.17
CA LEU A 71 -2.63 -28.91 4.28
C LEU A 71 -4.08 -28.96 3.81
N VAL A 72 -4.92 -29.71 4.52
CA VAL A 72 -6.37 -29.77 4.27
C VAL A 72 -7.04 -28.77 5.21
N THR A 73 -7.29 -27.56 4.72
CA THR A 73 -8.00 -26.50 5.46
C THR A 73 -9.42 -26.31 4.92
N LYS A 74 -10.26 -25.65 5.71
CA LYS A 74 -11.55 -25.17 5.22
C LYS A 74 -11.31 -24.11 4.13
N VAL A 75 -12.04 -24.24 3.03
CA VAL A 75 -12.06 -23.25 1.95
C VAL A 75 -13.45 -22.67 1.85
N THR A 76 -13.56 -21.35 2.01
CA THR A 76 -14.80 -20.60 1.95
C THR A 76 -14.74 -19.64 0.75
N PRO A 77 -15.38 -19.97 -0.39
CA PRO A 77 -15.47 -19.04 -1.51
C PRO A 77 -16.32 -17.83 -1.13
N VAL A 78 -15.78 -16.62 -1.35
CA VAL A 78 -16.49 -15.37 -1.07
C VAL A 78 -16.50 -14.51 -2.35
N PRO A 79 -17.27 -14.88 -3.39
CA PRO A 79 -17.25 -14.17 -4.68
C PRO A 79 -17.86 -12.77 -4.61
N ARG A 80 -18.62 -12.48 -3.55
CA ARG A 80 -19.40 -11.26 -3.38
C ARG A 80 -19.36 -10.85 -1.91
N ALA A 81 -19.14 -9.57 -1.64
CA ALA A 81 -19.06 -9.07 -0.26
C ALA A 81 -20.38 -9.29 0.50
N LYS A 82 -20.28 -9.66 1.78
CA LYS A 82 -21.42 -9.91 2.68
C LYS A 82 -22.32 -8.68 2.85
N TYR A 83 -21.73 -7.49 2.88
CA TYR A 83 -22.43 -6.21 2.98
C TYR A 83 -22.12 -5.30 1.78
N PRO A 84 -23.02 -4.36 1.43
CA PRO A 84 -22.73 -3.30 0.46
C PRO A 84 -21.39 -2.62 0.68
N VAL A 85 -20.64 -2.41 -0.40
CA VAL A 85 -19.32 -1.79 -0.33
C VAL A 85 -19.27 -0.49 -1.11
N ILE A 86 -18.58 0.49 -0.53
CA ILE A 86 -18.05 1.66 -1.20
C ILE A 86 -16.57 1.36 -1.46
N ASP A 87 -16.18 1.26 -2.72
CA ASP A 87 -14.77 1.30 -3.07
C ASP A 87 -14.29 2.74 -3.04
N PHE A 88 -13.65 3.15 -1.94
CA PHE A 88 -13.16 4.52 -1.74
C PHE A 88 -11.91 4.83 -2.56
N HIS A 89 -11.32 3.83 -3.21
CA HIS A 89 -10.06 3.92 -3.92
C HIS A 89 -10.15 3.13 -5.23
N GLY A 90 -10.96 3.61 -6.17
CA GLY A 90 -11.10 3.00 -7.48
C GLY A 90 -10.29 3.73 -8.55
N HIS A 91 -9.56 2.97 -9.36
CA HIS A 91 -8.97 3.42 -10.64
C HIS A 91 -9.62 2.69 -11.83
N PRO A 92 -10.88 3.00 -12.20
CA PRO A 92 -11.61 2.35 -13.30
C PRO A 92 -11.10 2.72 -14.71
N GLY A 93 -10.24 3.72 -14.83
CA GLY A 93 -9.54 4.14 -16.03
C GLY A 93 -10.46 4.48 -17.19
N GLY A 94 -10.18 3.85 -18.34
CA GLY A 94 -10.93 4.04 -19.58
C GLY A 94 -12.43 3.71 -19.48
N LEU A 95 -12.85 2.97 -18.45
CA LEU A 95 -14.27 2.64 -18.25
C LEU A 95 -15.14 3.87 -17.97
N LEU A 96 -14.54 4.98 -17.51
CA LEU A 96 -15.25 6.24 -17.27
C LEU A 96 -15.28 7.17 -18.50
N GLN A 97 -14.95 6.67 -19.70
CA GLN A 97 -14.84 7.50 -20.91
C GLN A 97 -15.94 7.24 -21.95
N SER A 98 -16.75 6.18 -21.78
CA SER A 98 -17.82 5.81 -22.71
C SER A 98 -19.00 5.13 -22.01
N ALA A 99 -20.17 5.11 -22.65
CA ALA A 99 -21.35 4.40 -22.14
C ALA A 99 -21.13 2.88 -22.03
N GLU A 100 -20.39 2.29 -22.96
CA GLU A 100 -20.00 0.88 -22.93
C GLU A 100 -19.05 0.57 -21.76
N GLY A 101 -18.08 1.46 -21.50
CA GLY A 101 -17.20 1.39 -20.34
C GLY A 101 -17.98 1.42 -19.02
N LEU A 102 -18.96 2.32 -18.91
CA LEU A 102 -19.85 2.40 -17.74
C LEU A 102 -20.73 1.15 -17.59
N ALA A 103 -21.20 0.55 -18.69
CA ALA A 103 -21.94 -0.70 -18.63
C ALA A 103 -21.08 -1.85 -18.10
N THR A 104 -19.82 -1.92 -18.55
CA THR A 104 -18.82 -2.90 -18.07
C THR A 104 -18.53 -2.70 -16.58
N LEU A 105 -18.28 -1.46 -16.16
CA LEU A 105 -18.05 -1.11 -14.76
C LEU A 105 -19.25 -1.52 -13.89
N LYS A 106 -20.48 -1.20 -14.33
CA LYS A 106 -21.70 -1.55 -13.61
C LYS A 106 -21.83 -3.06 -13.41
N ALA A 107 -21.62 -3.86 -14.44
CA ALA A 107 -21.76 -5.31 -14.37
C ALA A 107 -20.78 -5.92 -13.35
N ALA A 108 -19.52 -5.44 -13.35
CA ALA A 108 -18.52 -5.86 -12.38
C ALA A 108 -18.85 -5.40 -10.95
N MET A 109 -19.32 -4.17 -10.77
CA MET A 109 -19.74 -3.68 -9.46
C MET A 109 -20.92 -4.50 -8.88
N ASP A 110 -21.88 -4.86 -9.73
CA ASP A 110 -23.06 -5.66 -9.34
C ASP A 110 -22.67 -7.07 -8.87
N SER A 111 -21.75 -7.74 -9.58
CA SER A 111 -21.32 -9.09 -9.21
C SER A 111 -20.58 -9.12 -7.87
N LEU A 112 -19.90 -8.03 -7.52
CA LEU A 112 -19.05 -7.92 -6.32
C LEU A 112 -19.76 -7.34 -5.09
N ASN A 113 -20.99 -6.82 -5.24
CA ASN A 113 -21.69 -6.00 -4.23
C ASN A 113 -21.03 -4.63 -3.96
N LEU A 114 -20.33 -4.08 -4.94
CA LEU A 114 -19.86 -2.70 -4.89
C LEU A 114 -21.04 -1.79 -5.23
N GLN A 115 -21.63 -1.14 -4.22
CA GLN A 115 -22.74 -0.23 -4.45
C GLN A 115 -22.26 1.08 -5.03
N LEU A 116 -21.09 1.54 -4.62
CA LEU A 116 -20.50 2.79 -5.10
C LEU A 116 -18.99 2.66 -5.27
N MET A 117 -18.45 3.35 -6.27
CA MET A 117 -17.02 3.54 -6.47
C MET A 117 -16.68 5.02 -6.45
N VAL A 118 -15.65 5.39 -5.69
CA VAL A 118 -15.00 6.69 -5.77
C VAL A 118 -13.83 6.57 -6.75
N ALA A 119 -13.94 7.27 -7.87
CA ALA A 119 -12.87 7.38 -8.85
C ALA A 119 -11.80 8.35 -8.33
N ALA A 120 -10.62 7.81 -8.00
CA ALA A 120 -9.53 8.53 -7.36
C ALA A 120 -8.39 8.90 -8.34
N GLU A 121 -8.72 9.18 -9.61
CA GLU A 121 -7.74 9.35 -10.70
C GLU A 121 -7.15 10.76 -10.83
N SER A 122 -7.24 11.60 -9.78
CA SER A 122 -6.72 12.98 -9.82
C SER A 122 -7.29 13.82 -10.98
N MET A 123 -8.59 13.70 -11.29
CA MET A 123 -9.22 14.43 -12.38
C MET A 123 -9.47 15.89 -12.02
N THR A 124 -9.28 16.82 -12.97
CA THR A 124 -9.56 18.25 -12.76
C THR A 124 -10.01 18.92 -14.06
N GLY A 125 -10.68 20.07 -13.97
CA GLY A 125 -11.07 20.90 -15.11
C GLY A 125 -12.05 20.23 -16.08
N GLU A 126 -11.70 20.20 -17.37
CA GLU A 126 -12.59 19.63 -18.39
C GLU A 126 -12.76 18.11 -18.21
N ARG A 127 -11.70 17.41 -17.79
CA ARG A 127 -11.75 15.95 -17.59
C ARG A 127 -12.76 15.56 -16.51
N ILE A 128 -12.78 16.27 -15.38
CA ILE A 128 -13.74 15.98 -14.31
C ILE A 128 -15.17 16.31 -14.74
N THR A 129 -15.37 17.47 -15.39
CA THR A 129 -16.69 17.88 -15.90
C THR A 129 -17.26 16.85 -16.87
N ARG A 130 -16.48 16.45 -17.89
CA ARG A 130 -16.89 15.45 -18.87
C ARG A 130 -17.22 14.10 -18.24
N THR A 131 -16.41 13.65 -17.27
CA THR A 131 -16.62 12.38 -16.57
C THR A 131 -17.90 12.41 -15.75
N LEU A 132 -18.13 13.49 -14.99
CA LEU A 132 -19.33 13.67 -14.19
C LEU A 132 -20.59 13.76 -15.06
N ASP A 133 -20.53 14.44 -16.20
CA ASP A 133 -21.67 14.53 -17.12
C ASP A 133 -22.00 13.17 -17.74
N LEU A 134 -20.98 12.38 -18.11
CA LEU A 134 -21.19 11.02 -18.59
C LEU A 134 -21.85 10.14 -17.50
N VAL A 135 -21.34 10.19 -16.26
CA VAL A 135 -21.88 9.43 -15.13
C VAL A 135 -23.32 9.84 -14.80
N ARG A 136 -23.61 11.15 -14.73
CA ARG A 136 -24.94 11.71 -14.45
C ARG A 136 -26.01 11.24 -15.44
N ASN A 137 -25.63 11.10 -16.70
CA ASN A 137 -26.51 10.65 -17.78
C ASN A 137 -26.53 9.12 -17.95
N SER A 138 -26.06 8.37 -16.94
CA SER A 138 -25.98 6.91 -16.97
C SER A 138 -26.72 6.26 -15.79
N PRO A 139 -26.97 4.94 -15.82
CA PRO A 139 -27.45 4.19 -14.66
C PRO A 139 -26.51 4.20 -13.44
N LEU A 140 -25.28 4.72 -13.56
CA LEU A 140 -24.30 4.82 -12.48
C LEU A 140 -24.29 6.18 -11.76
N LYS A 141 -25.24 7.08 -12.05
CA LYS A 141 -25.28 8.46 -11.49
C LYS A 141 -25.17 8.54 -9.95
N ASP A 142 -25.67 7.53 -9.24
CA ASP A 142 -25.63 7.43 -7.78
C ASP A 142 -24.65 6.36 -7.28
N ARG A 143 -23.79 5.85 -8.18
CA ARG A 143 -22.88 4.71 -7.94
C ARG A 143 -21.43 5.00 -8.34
N VAL A 144 -21.17 6.09 -9.04
CA VAL A 144 -19.81 6.58 -9.27
C VAL A 144 -19.73 8.00 -8.73
N ALA A 145 -18.76 8.23 -7.87
CA ALA A 145 -18.39 9.55 -7.42
C ALA A 145 -16.95 9.85 -7.82
N VAL A 146 -16.58 11.13 -7.89
CA VAL A 146 -15.25 11.55 -8.35
C VAL A 146 -14.59 12.45 -7.32
N PHE A 147 -13.32 12.19 -7.05
CA PHE A 147 -12.45 13.10 -6.32
C PHE A 147 -11.69 14.00 -7.29
N ALA A 148 -11.55 15.28 -6.90
CA ALA A 148 -10.78 16.25 -7.65
C ALA A 148 -9.28 16.03 -7.44
N GLY A 149 -8.50 16.14 -8.50
CA GLY A 149 -7.05 16.22 -8.45
C GLY A 149 -6.57 17.59 -8.01
N ILE A 150 -5.30 17.66 -7.61
CA ILE A 150 -4.57 18.92 -7.39
C ILE A 150 -3.35 18.91 -8.31
N ASP A 151 -3.20 19.97 -9.11
CA ASP A 151 -1.96 20.19 -9.84
C ASP A 151 -0.88 20.74 -8.88
N LEU A 152 0.08 19.88 -8.55
CA LEU A 152 1.19 20.19 -7.65
C LEU A 152 2.46 20.61 -8.40
N ASN A 153 2.38 20.83 -9.72
CA ASN A 153 3.52 21.33 -10.48
C ASN A 153 3.75 22.81 -10.18
N ASN A 154 5.02 23.21 -10.08
CA ASN A 154 5.43 24.61 -9.93
C ASN A 154 4.77 25.33 -8.73
N VAL A 155 4.59 24.61 -7.60
CA VAL A 155 4.16 25.23 -6.34
C VAL A 155 5.13 26.37 -5.97
N GLY A 156 4.57 27.53 -5.66
CA GLY A 156 5.27 28.80 -5.41
C GLY A 156 4.29 29.98 -5.46
N PRO A 157 4.79 31.24 -5.51
CA PRO A 157 3.94 32.43 -5.44
C PRO A 157 2.75 32.41 -6.42
N GLY A 158 1.55 32.65 -5.89
CA GLY A 158 0.30 32.66 -6.65
C GLY A 158 -0.26 31.28 -7.03
N TRP A 159 0.44 30.17 -6.72
CA TRP A 159 -0.07 28.82 -6.95
C TRP A 159 -1.35 28.56 -6.13
N ALA A 160 -1.34 28.92 -4.85
CA ALA A 160 -2.42 28.60 -3.92
C ALA A 160 -3.78 29.15 -4.37
N GLU A 161 -3.83 30.41 -4.83
CA GLU A 161 -5.07 31.02 -5.33
C GLU A 161 -5.63 30.27 -6.55
N ARG A 162 -4.76 29.89 -7.50
CA ARG A 162 -5.17 29.12 -8.68
C ARG A 162 -5.63 27.71 -8.31
N ALA A 163 -4.92 27.04 -7.41
CA ALA A 163 -5.26 25.69 -6.97
C ALA A 163 -6.60 25.65 -6.22
N VAL A 164 -6.84 26.62 -5.32
CA VAL A 164 -8.11 26.74 -4.59
C VAL A 164 -9.24 27.09 -5.54
N GLY A 165 -9.06 28.05 -6.45
CA GLY A 165 -10.07 28.40 -7.43
C GLY A 165 -10.43 27.24 -8.37
N ARG A 166 -9.43 26.43 -8.76
CA ARG A 166 -9.65 25.19 -9.53
C ARG A 166 -10.46 24.16 -8.74
N LEU A 167 -10.07 23.92 -7.48
CA LEU A 167 -10.79 23.00 -6.59
C LEU A 167 -12.25 23.43 -6.42
N GLU A 168 -12.52 24.70 -6.17
CA GLU A 168 -13.89 25.21 -6.03
C GLU A 168 -14.71 25.02 -7.31
N ALA A 169 -14.10 25.22 -8.48
CA ALA A 169 -14.76 24.95 -9.76
C ALA A 169 -15.07 23.45 -9.95
N ASP A 170 -14.15 22.57 -9.60
CA ASP A 170 -14.33 21.11 -9.71
C ASP A 170 -15.40 20.59 -8.71
N VAL A 171 -15.44 21.16 -7.50
CA VAL A 171 -16.49 20.87 -6.51
C VAL A 171 -17.85 21.35 -7.00
N LYS A 172 -17.93 22.56 -7.57
CA LYS A 172 -19.14 23.06 -8.22
C LYS A 172 -19.58 22.17 -9.38
N ALA A 173 -18.64 21.58 -10.12
CA ALA A 173 -18.93 20.62 -11.17
C ALA A 173 -19.46 19.29 -10.62
N GLY A 174 -19.17 18.93 -9.37
CA GLY A 174 -19.73 17.77 -8.67
C GLY A 174 -18.69 16.86 -7.99
N ALA A 175 -17.42 17.27 -7.91
CA ALA A 175 -16.42 16.55 -7.12
C ALA A 175 -16.78 16.54 -5.63
N ILE A 176 -16.57 15.42 -4.95
CA ILE A 176 -17.00 15.22 -3.55
C ILE A 176 -15.85 15.09 -2.54
N GLY A 177 -14.62 15.23 -3.01
CA GLY A 177 -13.41 15.11 -2.22
C GLY A 177 -12.18 15.45 -3.04
N ILE A 178 -11.00 15.32 -2.44
CA ILE A 178 -9.72 15.54 -3.09
C ILE A 178 -8.98 14.21 -3.14
N GLY A 179 -8.41 13.87 -4.30
CA GLY A 179 -7.46 12.79 -4.45
C GLY A 179 -7.77 11.79 -5.58
N GLU A 180 -7.02 10.70 -5.67
CA GLU A 180 -5.82 10.43 -4.88
C GLU A 180 -4.72 11.47 -5.18
N VAL A 181 -4.21 12.15 -4.15
CA VAL A 181 -3.00 12.97 -4.30
C VAL A 181 -1.83 11.98 -4.39
N GLY A 182 -1.39 11.76 -5.63
CA GLY A 182 -0.57 10.60 -5.97
C GLY A 182 0.84 10.63 -5.39
N LYS A 183 1.45 9.45 -5.33
CA LYS A 183 2.75 9.18 -4.69
C LYS A 183 3.95 10.03 -5.08
N ASN A 184 3.90 10.72 -6.23
CA ASN A 184 4.94 11.66 -6.62
C ASN A 184 4.99 12.87 -5.67
N PHE A 185 3.87 13.21 -5.04
CA PHE A 185 3.79 14.24 -4.02
C PHE A 185 4.68 13.89 -2.82
N GLY A 186 5.59 14.80 -2.46
CA GLY A 186 6.61 14.53 -1.46
C GLY A 186 7.81 13.73 -1.99
N LEU A 187 7.62 12.84 -2.96
CA LEU A 187 8.68 11.96 -3.44
C LEU A 187 9.54 12.61 -4.54
N SER A 188 8.91 12.98 -5.65
CA SER A 188 9.57 13.42 -6.89
C SER A 188 9.09 14.77 -7.42
N THR A 189 7.88 15.22 -7.05
CA THR A 189 7.34 16.52 -7.46
C THR A 189 8.27 17.66 -7.04
N ARG A 190 8.44 18.64 -7.93
CA ARG A 190 9.30 19.81 -7.72
C ARG A 190 8.48 21.09 -7.67
N LYS A 191 8.95 22.03 -6.84
CA LYS A 191 8.49 23.41 -6.76
C LYS A 191 8.96 24.21 -7.97
N ALA A 192 8.45 25.43 -8.12
CA ALA A 192 8.86 26.34 -9.19
C ALA A 192 10.36 26.69 -9.17
N ASP A 193 10.98 26.65 -7.98
CA ASP A 193 12.42 26.89 -7.78
C ASP A 193 13.30 25.65 -8.03
N GLY A 194 12.70 24.53 -8.46
CA GLY A 194 13.40 23.26 -8.73
C GLY A 194 13.66 22.40 -7.49
N THR A 195 13.35 22.88 -6.29
CA THR A 195 13.49 22.09 -5.06
C THR A 195 12.37 21.05 -4.93
N ARG A 196 12.58 20.00 -4.13
CA ARG A 196 11.54 18.99 -3.87
C ARG A 196 10.36 19.63 -3.12
N LEU A 197 9.15 19.41 -3.60
CA LEU A 197 7.94 19.77 -2.88
C LEU A 197 7.75 18.81 -1.71
N ARG A 198 7.96 19.31 -0.49
CA ARG A 198 7.71 18.56 0.76
C ARG A 198 6.22 18.38 0.98
N LEU A 199 5.82 17.31 1.67
CA LEU A 199 4.39 17.11 1.99
C LEU A 199 3.86 18.17 2.96
N ASP A 200 4.73 18.70 3.81
CA ASP A 200 4.40 19.71 4.82
C ASP A 200 4.72 21.17 4.40
N ASP A 201 5.02 21.42 3.11
CA ASP A 201 5.37 22.76 2.61
C ASP A 201 4.25 23.79 2.90
N PRO A 202 4.55 24.95 3.51
CA PRO A 202 3.56 25.97 3.87
C PRO A 202 2.76 26.54 2.69
N GLU A 203 3.31 26.52 1.47
CA GLU A 203 2.58 26.99 0.27
C GLU A 203 1.34 26.13 -0.02
N LEU A 204 1.27 24.91 0.54
CA LEU A 204 0.12 24.01 0.40
C LEU A 204 -1.00 24.30 1.42
N ASP A 205 -0.77 25.14 2.42
CA ASP A 205 -1.74 25.40 3.49
C ASP A 205 -3.10 25.85 2.99
N PRO A 206 -3.18 26.77 2.03
CA PRO A 206 -4.46 27.27 1.57
C PRO A 206 -5.34 26.17 0.94
N ILE A 207 -4.74 25.19 0.25
CA ILE A 207 -5.52 24.11 -0.38
C ILE A 207 -6.11 23.15 0.68
N TRP A 208 -5.36 22.86 1.75
CA TRP A 208 -5.85 22.03 2.86
C TRP A 208 -6.90 22.74 3.71
N GLN A 209 -6.73 24.05 3.91
CA GLN A 209 -7.73 24.90 4.58
C GLN A 209 -9.01 25.02 3.74
N ALA A 210 -8.89 25.12 2.41
CA ALA A 210 -10.04 25.08 1.51
C ALA A 210 -10.78 23.75 1.60
N ALA A 211 -10.06 22.61 1.64
CA ALA A 211 -10.67 21.30 1.86
C ALA A 211 -11.48 21.24 3.15
N ALA A 212 -10.94 21.75 4.27
CA ALA A 212 -11.68 21.85 5.54
C ALA A 212 -12.93 22.74 5.43
N ARG A 213 -12.81 23.93 4.84
CA ARG A 213 -13.92 24.87 4.65
C ARG A 213 -15.05 24.27 3.81
N LEU A 214 -14.69 23.53 2.77
CA LEU A 214 -15.63 22.88 1.85
C LEU A 214 -16.15 21.54 2.40
N GLY A 215 -15.61 21.04 3.51
CA GLY A 215 -15.99 19.76 4.10
C GLY A 215 -15.57 18.55 3.25
N LEU A 216 -14.45 18.65 2.53
CA LEU A 216 -13.94 17.63 1.62
C LEU A 216 -12.91 16.75 2.33
N PRO A 217 -13.02 15.41 2.25
CA PRO A 217 -11.92 14.53 2.63
C PRO A 217 -10.78 14.65 1.61
N VAL A 218 -9.55 14.47 2.09
CA VAL A 218 -8.33 14.50 1.27
C VAL A 218 -7.67 13.12 1.30
N PHE A 219 -7.70 12.43 0.17
CA PHE A 219 -7.11 11.11 -0.01
C PHE A 219 -5.68 11.24 -0.55
N ILE A 220 -4.68 10.76 0.20
CA ILE A 220 -3.26 10.98 -0.09
C ILE A 220 -2.51 9.65 -0.12
N HIS A 221 -1.72 9.45 -1.18
CA HIS A 221 -0.74 8.39 -1.29
C HIS A 221 0.65 8.97 -1.01
N THR A 222 1.28 8.51 0.06
CA THR A 222 2.65 8.91 0.42
C THR A 222 3.57 7.71 0.39
N ALA A 223 4.63 7.77 -0.43
CA ALA A 223 5.61 6.68 -0.60
C ALA A 223 5.01 5.39 -1.21
N ASP A 224 5.76 4.30 -1.16
CA ASP A 224 5.33 2.91 -1.42
C ASP A 224 5.92 2.02 -0.28
N PRO A 225 5.89 0.67 -0.28
CA PRO A 225 6.45 -0.14 0.80
C PRO A 225 7.87 0.28 1.18
N ALA A 226 8.20 0.24 2.48
CA ALA A 226 9.50 0.68 2.98
C ALA A 226 10.67 -0.07 2.32
N GLU A 227 10.45 -1.31 1.89
CA GLU A 227 11.42 -2.15 1.19
C GLU A 227 11.85 -1.58 -0.17
N PHE A 228 11.05 -0.70 -0.79
CA PHE A 228 11.37 -0.03 -2.05
C PHE A 228 12.50 0.99 -1.90
N PHE A 229 12.76 1.42 -0.65
CA PHE A 229 13.84 2.32 -0.25
C PHE A 229 15.07 1.55 0.28
N LYS A 230 15.05 0.22 0.24
CA LYS A 230 16.13 -0.63 0.74
C LYS A 230 16.93 -1.28 -0.41
N PRO A 231 18.18 -1.72 -0.15
CA PRO A 231 18.94 -2.50 -1.12
C PRO A 231 18.16 -3.71 -1.64
N ILE A 232 18.38 -4.06 -2.89
CA ILE A 232 17.73 -5.20 -3.56
C ILE A 232 18.66 -6.41 -3.43
N ASP A 233 18.69 -6.98 -2.24
CA ASP A 233 19.49 -8.14 -1.88
C ASP A 233 18.62 -9.33 -1.48
N TYR A 234 19.25 -10.43 -1.05
CA TYR A 234 18.54 -11.65 -0.66
C TYR A 234 17.76 -11.54 0.66
N SER A 235 17.80 -10.39 1.35
CA SER A 235 17.03 -10.12 2.57
C SER A 235 15.81 -9.21 2.33
N ASN A 236 15.74 -8.56 1.17
CA ASN A 236 14.61 -7.71 0.81
C ASN A 236 13.41 -8.56 0.37
N GLU A 237 12.31 -8.56 1.14
CA GLU A 237 11.13 -9.37 0.82
C GLU A 237 10.43 -8.95 -0.49
N ARG A 238 10.71 -7.75 -1.02
CA ARG A 238 10.22 -7.24 -2.31
C ARG A 238 11.19 -7.42 -3.45
N TRP A 239 12.23 -8.24 -3.27
CA TRP A 239 13.24 -8.46 -4.29
C TRP A 239 12.64 -8.75 -5.68
N LEU A 240 11.68 -9.68 -5.76
CA LEU A 240 11.08 -10.08 -7.04
C LEU A 240 10.27 -8.94 -7.68
N GLU A 241 9.47 -8.24 -6.89
CA GLU A 241 8.72 -7.07 -7.33
C GLU A 241 9.64 -5.97 -7.87
N LEU A 242 10.70 -5.64 -7.13
CA LEU A 242 11.67 -4.62 -7.52
C LEU A 242 12.52 -5.07 -8.72
N ALA A 243 12.74 -6.37 -8.90
CA ALA A 243 13.39 -6.95 -10.07
C ALA A 243 12.52 -6.81 -11.32
N LEU A 244 11.21 -7.06 -11.21
CA LEU A 244 10.25 -6.94 -12.31
C LEU A 244 9.92 -5.48 -12.67
N PHE A 245 9.88 -4.59 -11.67
CA PHE A 245 9.46 -3.20 -11.84
C PHE A 245 10.52 -2.22 -11.33
N PRO A 246 11.59 -1.95 -12.11
CA PRO A 246 12.67 -1.07 -11.67
C PRO A 246 12.25 0.36 -11.31
N GLY A 247 11.13 0.85 -11.86
CA GLY A 247 10.56 2.16 -11.52
C GLY A 247 9.98 2.25 -10.10
N ARG A 248 9.87 1.13 -9.38
CA ARG A 248 9.47 1.05 -7.97
C ARG A 248 10.66 1.19 -7.00
N ARG A 249 11.88 1.43 -7.49
CA ARG A 249 13.09 1.52 -6.66
C ARG A 249 13.37 2.97 -6.29
N PHE A 250 13.58 3.25 -5.01
CA PHE A 250 13.85 4.59 -4.48
C PHE A 250 15.21 4.67 -3.78
N PRO A 251 16.32 4.68 -4.53
CA PRO A 251 17.64 4.79 -3.93
C PRO A 251 17.84 6.17 -3.28
N GLU A 252 18.57 6.17 -2.16
CA GLU A 252 18.74 7.33 -1.27
C GLU A 252 19.49 8.51 -1.92
N ASP A 253 20.25 8.27 -3.00
CA ASP A 253 20.95 9.31 -3.76
C ASP A 253 20.00 10.16 -4.62
N ARG A 254 18.77 9.69 -4.87
CA ARG A 254 17.78 10.36 -5.73
C ARG A 254 16.48 10.71 -5.02
N PHE A 255 16.12 9.98 -3.96
CA PHE A 255 14.83 10.11 -3.29
C PHE A 255 15.01 10.36 -1.79
N PRO A 256 14.08 11.09 -1.14
CA PRO A 256 14.06 11.19 0.31
C PRO A 256 13.87 9.81 0.95
N ALA A 257 14.44 9.63 2.13
CA ALA A 257 14.22 8.42 2.93
C ALA A 257 12.73 8.25 3.28
N PHE A 258 12.29 6.99 3.38
CA PHE A 258 10.91 6.64 3.77
C PHE A 258 10.46 7.34 5.06
N ASP A 259 11.31 7.34 6.10
CA ASP A 259 10.98 7.97 7.38
C ASP A 259 10.82 9.49 7.30
N SER A 260 11.56 10.15 6.39
CA SER A 260 11.38 11.58 6.13
C SER A 260 10.02 11.86 5.49
N LEU A 261 9.58 11.04 4.54
CA LEU A 261 8.25 11.15 3.92
C LEU A 261 7.13 10.93 4.96
N MET A 262 7.27 9.92 5.82
CA MET A 262 6.31 9.68 6.91
C MET A 262 6.26 10.86 7.88
N ALA A 263 7.41 11.42 8.25
CA ALA A 263 7.45 12.59 9.14
C ALA A 263 6.78 13.83 8.52
N GLU A 264 7.03 14.12 7.25
CA GLU A 264 6.40 15.24 6.52
C GLU A 264 4.88 15.05 6.41
N ARG A 265 4.41 13.84 6.06
CA ARG A 265 2.99 13.50 6.04
C ARG A 265 2.34 13.70 7.41
N ASP A 266 2.98 13.18 8.46
CA ASP A 266 2.43 13.25 9.80
C ASP A 266 2.38 14.72 10.31
N ASN A 267 3.38 15.54 9.95
CA ASN A 267 3.38 16.99 10.22
C ASN A 267 2.21 17.68 9.52
N LEU A 268 1.99 17.38 8.24
CA LEU A 268 0.85 17.89 7.48
C LEU A 268 -0.47 17.59 8.21
N PHE A 269 -0.69 16.34 8.64
CA PHE A 269 -1.93 15.96 9.33
C PHE A 269 -2.14 16.70 10.66
N ARG A 270 -1.08 16.84 11.47
CA ARG A 270 -1.13 17.56 12.76
C ARG A 270 -1.42 19.04 12.58
N ARG A 271 -0.88 19.64 11.51
CA ARG A 271 -0.96 21.07 11.25
C ARG A 271 -2.33 21.51 10.72
N HIS A 272 -3.11 20.58 10.18
CA HIS A 272 -4.45 20.83 9.63
C HIS A 272 -5.54 19.99 10.35
N PRO A 273 -5.76 20.18 11.66
CA PRO A 273 -6.66 19.34 12.47
C PRO A 273 -8.14 19.44 12.06
N ARG A 274 -8.52 20.43 11.24
CA ARG A 274 -9.87 20.61 10.70
C ARG A 274 -10.08 19.93 9.34
N THR A 275 -9.00 19.47 8.71
CA THR A 275 -9.05 18.79 7.41
C THR A 275 -9.06 17.29 7.66
N THR A 276 -10.04 16.58 7.07
CA THR A 276 -10.09 15.12 7.16
C THR A 276 -9.15 14.54 6.12
N PHE A 277 -8.14 13.80 6.56
CA PHE A 277 -7.22 13.08 5.69
C PHE A 277 -7.51 11.59 5.70
N VAL A 278 -7.36 10.96 4.54
CA VAL A 278 -7.39 9.51 4.37
C VAL A 278 -6.04 9.11 3.79
N THR A 279 -5.21 8.40 4.53
CA THR A 279 -3.94 7.88 3.99
C THR A 279 -4.20 6.57 3.25
N ALA A 280 -3.80 6.51 1.98
CA ALA A 280 -3.88 5.31 1.16
C ALA A 280 -3.06 4.16 1.78
N HIS A 281 -3.46 2.92 1.50
CA HIS A 281 -2.64 1.73 1.72
C HIS A 281 -2.17 1.52 3.17
N LEU A 282 -3.02 1.80 4.16
CA LEU A 282 -2.64 1.77 5.59
C LEU A 282 -1.40 2.63 5.87
N GLY A 283 -1.24 3.73 5.13
CA GLY A 283 -0.10 4.63 5.19
C GLY A 283 1.23 4.00 4.81
N TRP A 284 1.21 2.89 4.06
CA TRP A 284 2.35 1.99 3.84
C TRP A 284 3.03 1.52 5.13
N GLN A 285 2.21 1.32 6.17
CA GLN A 285 2.63 0.89 7.51
C GLN A 285 1.82 -0.33 7.99
N ALA A 286 1.21 -1.08 7.06
CA ALA A 286 0.50 -2.31 7.38
C ALA A 286 1.41 -3.39 8.00
N ASN A 287 2.69 -3.41 7.65
CA ASN A 287 3.71 -4.27 8.24
C ASN A 287 4.10 -3.87 9.69
N ASP A 288 3.79 -2.64 10.12
CA ASP A 288 4.03 -2.11 11.46
C ASP A 288 2.79 -1.38 11.98
N LEU A 289 1.80 -2.17 12.41
CA LEU A 289 0.53 -1.68 12.94
C LEU A 289 0.71 -0.79 14.18
N GLY A 290 1.79 -0.95 14.95
CA GLY A 290 2.11 -0.10 16.10
C GLY A 290 2.59 1.29 15.70
N ARG A 291 3.24 1.43 14.54
CA ARG A 291 3.56 2.74 13.97
C ARG A 291 2.34 3.38 13.32
N LEU A 292 1.54 2.62 12.59
CA LEU A 292 0.28 3.11 11.99
C LEU A 292 -0.70 3.62 13.06
N SER A 293 -0.79 2.94 14.22
CA SER A 293 -1.70 3.34 15.29
C SER A 293 -1.45 4.77 15.77
N LYS A 294 -0.17 5.19 15.83
CA LYS A 294 0.23 6.53 16.28
C LYS A 294 -0.35 7.65 15.42
N ILE A 295 -0.51 7.42 14.10
CA ILE A 295 -1.10 8.41 13.21
C ILE A 295 -2.63 8.33 13.20
N LEU A 296 -3.19 7.11 13.31
CA LEU A 296 -4.63 6.93 13.46
C LEU A 296 -5.18 7.43 14.79
N ASP A 297 -4.35 7.69 15.80
CA ASP A 297 -4.81 8.36 17.03
C ASP A 297 -5.13 9.85 16.81
N LEU A 298 -4.67 10.47 15.71
CA LEU A 298 -5.09 11.83 15.33
C LEU A 298 -6.59 11.85 14.94
N PRO A 299 -7.39 12.82 15.44
CA PRO A 299 -8.84 12.81 15.26
C PRO A 299 -9.30 12.97 13.81
N ASN A 300 -8.46 13.56 12.97
CA ASN A 300 -8.76 13.93 11.59
C ASN A 300 -8.14 12.97 10.55
N VAL A 301 -7.56 11.85 10.99
CA VAL A 301 -6.90 10.88 10.09
C VAL A 301 -7.69 9.58 10.03
N TYR A 302 -7.90 9.11 8.81
CA TYR A 302 -8.47 7.83 8.42
C TYR A 302 -7.48 7.11 7.51
N THR A 303 -7.75 5.85 7.18
CA THR A 303 -6.93 5.08 6.25
C THR A 303 -7.76 4.10 5.42
N GLU A 304 -7.12 3.50 4.42
CA GLU A 304 -7.72 2.69 3.37
C GLU A 304 -6.85 1.43 3.15
N VAL A 305 -7.45 0.30 2.76
CA VAL A 305 -6.84 -1.05 2.79
C VAL A 305 -6.23 -1.54 1.46
N GLY A 306 -6.35 -0.75 0.40
CA GLY A 306 -5.97 -1.10 -0.96
C GLY A 306 -4.48 -1.39 -1.07
N ALA A 307 -4.12 -2.25 -2.01
CA ALA A 307 -2.75 -2.68 -2.31
C ALA A 307 -1.95 -3.35 -1.16
N VAL A 308 -2.47 -3.46 0.07
CA VAL A 308 -1.76 -4.02 1.24
C VAL A 308 -2.40 -5.29 1.81
N LEU A 309 -3.26 -5.96 1.03
CA LEU A 309 -3.94 -7.19 1.48
C LEU A 309 -2.98 -8.27 1.99
N TYR A 310 -1.79 -8.39 1.39
CA TYR A 310 -0.79 -9.37 1.80
C TYR A 310 -0.23 -9.09 3.20
N ASP A 311 -0.10 -7.82 3.60
CA ASP A 311 0.34 -7.48 4.97
C ASP A 311 -0.76 -7.80 5.96
N ILE A 312 -2.02 -7.51 5.63
CA ILE A 312 -3.17 -7.80 6.48
C ILE A 312 -3.29 -9.32 6.68
N GLY A 313 -3.37 -10.07 5.57
CA GLY A 313 -3.65 -11.50 5.58
C GLY A 313 -2.53 -12.35 6.16
N ARG A 314 -1.27 -11.87 6.20
CA ARG A 314 -0.15 -12.62 6.79
C ARG A 314 -0.01 -12.47 8.31
N GLN A 315 -0.81 -11.62 8.95
CA GLN A 315 -0.78 -11.36 10.40
C GLN A 315 -2.17 -11.44 11.07
N PRO A 316 -2.95 -12.51 10.83
CA PRO A 316 -4.41 -12.49 11.02
C PRO A 316 -4.91 -12.05 12.40
N ARG A 317 -4.23 -12.47 13.48
CA ARG A 317 -4.61 -12.09 14.86
C ARG A 317 -4.37 -10.61 15.15
N ALA A 318 -3.18 -10.10 14.80
CA ALA A 318 -2.84 -8.70 15.00
C ALA A 318 -3.70 -7.78 14.11
N ALA A 319 -3.94 -8.20 12.86
CA ALA A 319 -4.82 -7.50 11.94
C ALA A 319 -6.27 -7.47 12.45
N HIS A 320 -6.83 -8.59 12.90
CA HIS A 320 -8.16 -8.64 13.51
C HIS A 320 -8.28 -7.62 14.66
N ASP A 321 -7.38 -7.70 15.65
CA ASP A 321 -7.44 -6.85 16.84
C ASP A 321 -7.28 -5.36 16.48
N PHE A 322 -6.41 -5.05 15.52
CA PHE A 322 -6.22 -3.70 15.01
C PHE A 322 -7.47 -3.17 14.31
N PHE A 323 -8.08 -3.96 13.43
CA PHE A 323 -9.29 -3.58 12.70
C PHE A 323 -10.48 -3.39 13.64
N VAL A 324 -10.63 -4.22 14.67
CA VAL A 324 -11.65 -4.04 15.72
C VAL A 324 -11.40 -2.75 16.51
N ARG A 325 -10.15 -2.47 16.90
CA ARG A 325 -9.79 -1.26 17.65
C ARG A 325 -9.98 0.03 16.86
N TYR A 326 -9.58 0.04 15.59
CA TYR A 326 -9.62 1.20 14.70
C TYR A 326 -10.78 1.17 13.70
N GLN A 327 -11.83 0.39 14.00
CA GLN A 327 -12.97 0.15 13.10
C GLN A 327 -13.66 1.42 12.60
N ASP A 328 -13.56 2.54 13.32
CA ASP A 328 -14.17 3.84 12.95
C ASP A 328 -13.26 4.73 12.10
N LYS A 329 -12.09 4.22 11.68
CA LYS A 329 -11.06 4.96 10.93
C LYS A 329 -10.54 4.26 9.67
N ILE A 330 -10.98 3.03 9.41
CA ILE A 330 -10.52 2.23 8.27
C ILE A 330 -11.62 2.20 7.21
N LEU A 331 -11.27 2.50 5.97
CA LEU A 331 -12.15 2.45 4.81
C LEU A 331 -11.76 1.29 3.91
N PHE A 332 -12.76 0.74 3.23
CA PHE A 332 -12.51 -0.13 2.10
C PHE A 332 -12.15 0.68 0.85
N GLY A 333 -11.17 0.18 0.13
CA GLY A 333 -10.86 0.51 -1.24
C GLY A 333 -9.88 -0.54 -1.75
N LYS A 334 -9.70 -0.60 -3.07
CA LYS A 334 -8.90 -1.68 -3.67
C LYS A 334 -7.68 -1.19 -4.45
N ASP A 335 -7.64 0.10 -4.78
CA ASP A 335 -6.67 0.75 -5.68
C ASP A 335 -6.91 0.36 -7.15
N SER A 336 -6.17 -0.61 -7.67
CA SER A 336 -6.34 -1.06 -9.07
C SER A 336 -7.72 -1.67 -9.33
N PHE A 337 -8.53 -1.23 -10.30
CA PHE A 337 -9.79 -1.91 -10.59
C PHE A 337 -9.56 -3.25 -11.33
N GLN A 338 -9.57 -4.38 -10.59
CA GLN A 338 -9.47 -5.75 -11.14
C GLN A 338 -10.53 -6.60 -10.43
N PRO A 339 -11.71 -6.82 -11.04
CA PRO A 339 -12.85 -7.49 -10.40
C PRO A 339 -12.51 -8.85 -9.77
N GLU A 340 -11.65 -9.63 -10.42
CA GLU A 340 -11.24 -10.97 -10.01
C GLU A 340 -10.42 -10.98 -8.70
N GLU A 341 -9.84 -9.84 -8.30
CA GLU A 341 -9.03 -9.72 -7.08
C GLU A 341 -9.87 -9.39 -5.83
N TYR A 342 -11.08 -8.81 -5.98
CA TYR A 342 -11.94 -8.43 -4.84
C TYR A 342 -12.36 -9.61 -3.95
N PRO A 343 -12.70 -10.80 -4.49
CA PRO A 343 -12.99 -11.98 -3.66
C PRO A 343 -11.91 -12.34 -2.64
N TYR A 344 -10.65 -11.98 -2.88
CA TYR A 344 -9.58 -12.21 -1.90
C TYR A 344 -9.70 -11.26 -0.69
N TYR A 345 -10.12 -10.01 -0.89
CA TYR A 345 -10.39 -9.09 0.21
C TYR A 345 -11.56 -9.59 1.05
N TRP A 346 -12.65 -10.04 0.41
CA TRP A 346 -13.81 -10.59 1.12
C TRP A 346 -13.40 -11.83 1.91
N ARG A 347 -12.64 -12.74 1.31
CA ARG A 347 -12.14 -13.94 2.00
C ARG A 347 -11.25 -13.59 3.20
N VAL A 348 -10.33 -12.64 3.07
CA VAL A 348 -9.49 -12.19 4.19
C VAL A 348 -10.34 -11.56 5.29
N PHE A 349 -11.30 -10.69 4.96
CA PHE A 349 -12.06 -9.97 5.98
C PHE A 349 -13.17 -10.78 6.64
N GLU A 350 -13.86 -11.64 5.90
CA GLU A 350 -15.13 -12.24 6.34
C GLU A 350 -15.00 -13.68 6.85
N THR A 351 -13.80 -14.29 6.77
CA THR A 351 -13.61 -15.71 7.08
C THR A 351 -12.53 -15.93 8.13
N ARG A 352 -12.48 -17.17 8.62
CA ARG A 352 -11.39 -17.75 9.43
C ARG A 352 -10.55 -18.72 8.62
N ASP A 353 -10.53 -18.59 7.29
CA ASP A 353 -9.83 -19.54 6.43
C ASP A 353 -8.31 -19.48 6.68
N ASP A 354 -7.69 -20.65 6.74
CA ASP A 354 -6.26 -20.76 6.96
C ASP A 354 -5.52 -21.03 5.65
N TYR A 355 -4.35 -20.39 5.50
CA TYR A 355 -3.31 -20.78 4.56
C TYR A 355 -3.81 -20.86 3.10
N PHE A 356 -4.12 -19.72 2.48
CA PHE A 356 -4.49 -19.64 1.07
C PHE A 356 -3.61 -18.68 0.26
N ASP A 357 -3.60 -18.88 -1.05
CA ASP A 357 -2.74 -18.10 -1.96
C ASP A 357 -3.19 -16.65 -2.08
N TYR A 358 -2.22 -15.78 -2.33
CA TYR A 358 -2.48 -14.41 -2.76
C TYR A 358 -2.53 -14.34 -4.29
N TYR A 359 -3.24 -13.36 -4.85
CA TYR A 359 -3.41 -13.23 -6.30
C TYR A 359 -2.20 -12.60 -7.02
N ARG A 360 -1.17 -12.14 -6.29
CA ARG A 360 0.08 -11.58 -6.86
C ARG A 360 1.30 -12.22 -6.24
N ASP A 361 1.79 -13.27 -6.87
CA ASP A 361 2.95 -14.06 -6.43
C ASP A 361 4.28 -13.27 -6.38
N TYR A 362 4.33 -12.07 -6.98
CA TYR A 362 5.54 -11.24 -7.00
C TYR A 362 5.69 -10.31 -5.78
N HIS A 363 4.64 -10.10 -4.97
CA HIS A 363 4.72 -9.29 -3.76
C HIS A 363 5.43 -10.01 -2.61
N ALA A 364 5.54 -11.35 -2.68
CA ALA A 364 6.32 -12.33 -1.90
C ALA A 364 5.60 -13.70 -1.93
N PHE A 365 6.15 -14.71 -1.24
CA PHE A 365 5.60 -16.07 -1.14
C PHE A 365 4.66 -16.29 0.05
N TRP A 366 4.15 -15.20 0.63
CA TRP A 366 3.34 -15.26 1.84
C TRP A 366 1.94 -15.82 1.54
N LYS A 367 1.48 -16.74 2.39
CA LYS A 367 0.08 -17.16 2.39
C LYS A 367 -0.76 -16.18 3.19
N LEU A 368 -2.03 -16.09 2.81
CA LEU A 368 -3.03 -15.30 3.50
C LEU A 368 -3.86 -16.17 4.42
N TYR A 369 -4.44 -15.49 5.39
CA TYR A 369 -5.36 -16.02 6.38
C TYR A 369 -6.55 -15.06 6.49
N GLY A 370 -7.71 -15.64 6.77
CA GLY A 370 -8.89 -14.89 7.17
C GLY A 370 -8.68 -14.27 8.55
N ILE A 371 -9.15 -13.04 8.73
CA ILE A 371 -9.03 -12.27 9.96
C ILE A 371 -10.36 -12.17 10.71
N ASP A 372 -11.44 -12.76 10.20
CA ASP A 372 -12.73 -12.94 10.91
C ASP A 372 -13.31 -11.67 11.51
N LEU A 373 -13.44 -10.61 10.70
CA LEU A 373 -13.98 -9.34 11.20
C LEU A 373 -15.46 -9.49 11.61
N PRO A 374 -15.84 -8.99 12.79
CA PRO A 374 -17.24 -8.96 13.21
C PRO A 374 -18.11 -8.14 12.25
N ASP A 375 -19.37 -8.53 12.10
CA ASP A 375 -20.33 -7.86 11.22
C ASP A 375 -20.43 -6.32 11.40
N PRO A 376 -20.45 -5.77 12.63
CA PRO A 376 -20.42 -4.32 12.82
C PRO A 376 -19.14 -3.66 12.27
N VAL A 377 -18.00 -4.34 12.36
CA VAL A 377 -16.71 -3.86 11.84
C VAL A 377 -16.71 -3.91 10.30
N LEU A 378 -17.21 -4.99 9.71
CA LEU A 378 -17.36 -5.12 8.26
C LEU A 378 -18.21 -3.98 7.68
N LYS A 379 -19.38 -3.70 8.27
CA LYS A 379 -20.24 -2.58 7.82
C LYS A 379 -19.52 -1.22 7.88
N LYS A 380 -18.76 -0.97 8.95
CA LYS A 380 -18.00 0.27 9.10
C LYS A 380 -16.97 0.47 8.01
N ILE A 381 -16.16 -0.56 7.78
CA ILE A 381 -15.09 -0.54 6.79
C ILE A 381 -15.68 -0.49 5.38
N TYR A 382 -16.70 -1.28 5.10
CA TYR A 382 -17.27 -1.39 3.75
C TYR A 382 -18.02 -0.15 3.32
N TYR A 383 -18.71 0.58 4.20
CA TYR A 383 -19.45 1.77 3.76
C TYR A 383 -19.64 2.86 4.81
N GLN A 384 -19.85 2.54 6.10
CA GLN A 384 -20.28 3.58 7.04
C GLN A 384 -19.22 4.66 7.28
N ASN A 385 -17.92 4.29 7.29
CA ASN A 385 -16.84 5.26 7.46
C ASN A 385 -16.73 6.19 6.24
N ALA A 386 -16.86 5.67 5.03
CA ALA A 386 -16.87 6.47 3.81
C ALA A 386 -18.04 7.47 3.82
N LEU A 387 -19.25 7.03 4.18
CA LEU A 387 -20.42 7.91 4.29
C LEU A 387 -20.24 8.99 5.35
N LYS A 388 -19.65 8.63 6.49
CA LYS A 388 -19.40 9.54 7.62
C LYS A 388 -18.49 10.71 7.22
N ILE A 389 -17.41 10.44 6.48
CA ILE A 389 -16.42 11.47 6.15
C ILE A 389 -16.69 12.20 4.83
N THR A 390 -17.55 11.65 3.98
CA THR A 390 -17.81 12.19 2.65
C THR A 390 -19.29 12.49 2.46
N LYS A 391 -19.71 13.70 2.86
CA LYS A 391 -21.11 14.15 2.81
C LYS A 391 -21.71 14.16 1.40
N GLY A 392 -20.88 14.27 0.36
CA GLY A 392 -21.30 14.25 -1.04
C GLY A 392 -21.72 12.86 -1.55
N LEU A 393 -21.50 11.79 -0.80
CA LEU A 393 -21.99 10.45 -1.14
C LEU A 393 -23.50 10.31 -0.87
N PRO A 394 -24.23 9.45 -1.60
CA PRO A 394 -25.62 9.13 -1.31
C PRO A 394 -25.78 8.59 0.11
N GLN A 395 -26.51 9.31 0.97
CA GLN A 395 -26.63 8.97 2.40
C GLN A 395 -27.77 7.99 2.70
N ALA A 396 -28.64 7.70 1.73
CA ALA A 396 -29.78 6.78 1.86
C ALA A 396 -29.55 5.51 1.04
N GLY A 397 -30.35 4.46 1.33
CA GLY A 397 -30.28 3.19 0.60
C GLY A 397 -29.28 2.15 1.15
N TRP A 398 -28.63 2.46 2.27
CA TRP A 398 -27.71 1.55 2.95
C TRP A 398 -28.42 0.70 4.01
N PRO A 399 -28.03 -0.57 4.21
CA PRO A 399 -28.55 -1.40 5.29
C PRO A 399 -28.29 -0.75 6.66
N ARG A 400 -29.30 -0.79 7.53
CA ARG A 400 -29.18 -0.33 8.92
C ARG A 400 -28.41 -1.33 9.79
#